data_AF-A0A959SAH3-F1
#
_entry.id   AF-A0A959SAH3-F1
#
_cell.length_a   1.000
_cell.length_b   1.000
_cell.length_c   1.000
_cell.angle_alpha   90.00
_cell.angle_beta   90.00
_cell.angle_gamma   90.00
#
_symmetry.space_group_name_H-M   'P 1'
#
loop_
_entity.id
_entity.type
_entity.pdbx_description
1 polymer ?
#
loop_
_entity_poly.entity_id
_entity_poly.type
_entity_poly.pdbx_seq_one_letter_code
_entity_poly.pdbx_strand_id
1 'polypeptide(L)'
;MLLDAEGRLTPVVQRLLLAVAPVDAGSLARVQVLPHTRNLLRFPWYPARRGGAFVLGERIYMLKRSLRGAYTDEATEQHASLLLLAHEVGHLPQAARSGLTFSGKLRYVLRAARQYMWSALRHGRRAHDMAPLELEADEGRWVLSRLIGEAPDRAELKAIIDTDDMTGLLGWLSARTERLGALKQQYRAMFR
;
A
#
# COMPACT_ATOMS: atom_id res chain seq x y z
N MET A 1 6.93 3.39 14.98
CA MET A 1 6.50 2.11 14.34
C MET A 1 5.32 2.34 13.38
N LEU A 2 5.15 1.50 12.35
CA LEU A 2 4.04 1.66 11.38
C LEU A 2 2.76 0.90 11.75
N LEU A 3 2.93 -0.18 12.52
CA LEU A 3 1.84 -1.08 12.94
C LEU A 3 1.81 -1.18 14.47
N ASP A 4 0.61 -1.42 15.01
CA ASP A 4 0.44 -1.85 16.40
C ASP A 4 0.74 -3.35 16.59
N ALA A 5 0.70 -3.80 17.84
CA ALA A 5 1.01 -5.18 18.21
C ALA A 5 0.06 -6.21 17.54
N GLU A 6 -1.16 -5.78 17.21
CA GLU A 6 -2.19 -6.56 16.54
C GLU A 6 -2.05 -6.56 15.01
N GLY A 7 -1.10 -5.79 14.47
CA GLY A 7 -0.85 -5.66 13.03
C GLY A 7 -1.77 -4.67 12.33
N ARG A 8 -2.44 -3.78 13.05
CA ARG A 8 -3.21 -2.67 12.46
C ARG A 8 -2.30 -1.48 12.24
N LEU A 9 -2.67 -0.62 11.30
CA LEU A 9 -1.96 0.63 11.05
C LEU A 9 -2.11 1.56 12.26
N THR A 10 -1.04 2.22 12.69
CA THR A 10 -1.14 3.27 13.72
C THR A 10 -1.98 4.46 13.22
N PRO A 11 -2.59 5.27 14.10
CA PRO A 11 -3.43 6.39 13.69
C PRO A 11 -2.72 7.35 12.72
N VAL A 12 -1.47 7.72 13.01
CA VAL A 12 -0.65 8.57 12.11
C VAL A 12 -0.48 7.93 10.74
N VAL A 13 -0.15 6.63 10.68
CA VAL A 13 0.01 5.93 9.40
C VAL A 13 -1.31 5.82 8.65
N GLN A 14 -2.43 5.55 9.31
CA GLN A 14 -3.75 5.56 8.67
C GLN A 14 -4.04 6.91 8.02
N ARG A 15 -3.79 8.01 8.74
CA ARG A 15 -4.03 9.37 8.25
C ARG A 15 -3.13 9.72 7.07
N LEU A 16 -1.85 9.35 7.14
CA LEU A 16 -0.90 9.52 6.04
C LEU A 16 -1.33 8.74 4.80
N LEU A 17 -1.67 7.46 4.95
CA LEU A 17 -2.09 6.60 3.84
C LEU A 17 -3.40 7.06 3.22
N LEU A 18 -4.36 7.54 4.03
CA LEU A 18 -5.59 8.18 3.55
C LEU A 18 -5.30 9.43 2.70
N ALA A 19 -4.25 10.18 3.05
CA ALA A 19 -3.88 11.37 2.30
C ALA A 19 -3.26 11.05 0.94
N VAL A 20 -2.51 9.94 0.79
CA VAL A 20 -1.77 9.64 -0.45
C VAL A 20 -2.46 8.60 -1.35
N ALA A 21 -3.15 7.61 -0.80
CA ALA A 21 -3.74 6.51 -1.55
C ALA A 21 -5.24 6.73 -1.81
N PRO A 22 -5.80 6.17 -2.91
CA PRO A 22 -7.22 6.28 -3.24
C PRO A 22 -8.08 5.29 -2.42
N VAL A 23 -8.02 5.37 -1.09
CA VAL A 23 -8.71 4.44 -0.15
C VAL A 23 -9.61 5.20 0.81
N ASP A 24 -10.68 4.58 1.30
CA ASP A 24 -11.56 5.16 2.31
C ASP A 24 -11.07 4.90 3.75
N ALA A 25 -11.43 5.80 4.67
CA ALA A 25 -11.02 5.71 6.07
C ALA A 25 -11.54 4.44 6.77
N GLY A 26 -12.73 3.97 6.40
CA GLY A 26 -13.32 2.76 6.98
C GLY A 26 -12.51 1.51 6.65
N SER A 27 -12.09 1.37 5.40
CA SER A 27 -11.23 0.26 4.95
C SER A 27 -9.87 0.27 5.65
N LEU A 28 -9.25 1.44 5.82
CA LEU A 28 -7.98 1.56 6.56
C LEU A 28 -8.13 1.23 8.05
N ALA A 29 -9.22 1.64 8.69
CA ALA A 29 -9.45 1.36 10.11
C ALA A 29 -9.65 -0.14 10.40
N ARG A 30 -10.15 -0.90 9.42
CA ARG A 30 -10.40 -2.35 9.57
C ARG A 30 -9.26 -3.22 9.05
N VAL A 31 -8.28 -2.65 8.35
CA VAL A 31 -7.22 -3.44 7.74
C VAL A 31 -6.33 -4.08 8.80
N GLN A 32 -6.01 -5.35 8.61
CA GLN A 32 -5.02 -6.05 9.40
C GLN A 32 -3.88 -6.53 8.52
N VAL A 33 -2.66 -6.19 8.93
CA VAL A 33 -1.43 -6.64 8.32
C VAL A 33 -0.95 -7.90 9.04
N LEU A 34 -0.73 -8.95 8.26
CA LEU A 34 -0.40 -10.28 8.76
C LEU A 34 0.84 -10.81 8.05
N PRO A 35 1.60 -11.73 8.66
CA PRO A 35 2.64 -12.44 7.96
C PRO A 35 2.04 -13.31 6.84
N HIS A 36 2.71 -13.35 5.69
CA HIS A 36 2.27 -14.11 4.52
C HIS A 36 2.06 -15.62 4.81
N THR A 37 2.75 -16.16 5.82
CA THR A 37 2.59 -17.56 6.26
C THR A 37 1.19 -17.87 6.80
N ARG A 38 0.42 -16.85 7.19
CA ARG A 38 -0.99 -16.99 7.59
C ARG A 38 -1.96 -16.98 6.40
N ASN A 39 -1.48 -16.72 5.18
CA ASN A 39 -2.32 -16.85 3.99
C ASN A 39 -2.48 -18.34 3.65
N LEU A 40 -3.70 -18.85 3.80
CA LEU A 40 -4.05 -20.23 3.44
C LEU A 40 -4.16 -20.42 1.93
N LEU A 41 -4.34 -19.34 1.16
CA LEU A 41 -4.29 -19.37 -0.30
C LEU A 41 -2.82 -19.37 -0.75
N ARG A 42 -2.20 -20.55 -0.71
CA ARG A 42 -0.89 -20.79 -1.35
C ARG A 42 -1.08 -20.82 -2.87
N PHE A 43 -1.27 -19.66 -3.48
CA PHE A 43 -1.38 -19.58 -4.93
C PHE A 43 -0.06 -20.03 -5.57
N PRO A 44 -0.06 -21.10 -6.40
CA PRO A 44 1.17 -21.67 -6.95
C PRO A 44 1.89 -20.74 -7.94
N TRP A 45 1.22 -19.69 -8.41
CA TRP A 45 1.77 -18.66 -9.31
C TRP A 45 2.25 -17.40 -8.60
N TYR A 46 2.18 -17.32 -7.27
CA TYR A 46 2.73 -16.22 -6.50
C TYR A 46 4.10 -16.65 -5.96
N PRO A 47 5.19 -16.52 -6.73
CA PRO A 47 6.51 -16.90 -6.25
C PRO A 47 6.83 -16.05 -5.03
N ALA A 48 7.28 -16.68 -3.94
CA ALA A 48 7.73 -16.03 -2.70
C ALA A 48 8.85 -14.97 -2.89
N ARG A 49 9.34 -14.79 -4.13
CA ARG A 49 10.44 -13.91 -4.54
C ARG A 49 9.98 -12.63 -5.26
N ARG A 50 8.75 -12.53 -5.77
CA ARG A 50 8.26 -11.36 -6.53
C ARG A 50 6.85 -11.01 -6.05
N GLY A 51 6.80 -10.09 -5.09
CA GLY A 51 5.58 -9.71 -4.38
C GLY A 51 5.88 -9.56 -2.89
N GLY A 52 6.04 -8.33 -2.41
CA GLY A 52 6.36 -8.07 -1.01
C GLY A 52 5.18 -8.29 -0.07
N ALA A 53 3.97 -8.19 -0.61
CA ALA A 53 2.72 -8.37 0.10
C ALA A 53 1.56 -8.66 -0.87
N PHE A 54 0.41 -9.09 -0.33
CA PHE A 54 -0.81 -9.36 -1.09
C PHE A 54 -2.05 -9.01 -0.27
N VAL A 55 -3.09 -8.48 -0.92
CA VAL A 55 -4.35 -8.11 -0.27
C VAL A 55 -5.46 -9.13 -0.52
N LEU A 56 -6.19 -9.51 0.53
CA LEU A 56 -7.39 -10.35 0.43
C LEU A 56 -8.48 -9.87 1.39
N GLY A 57 -9.50 -9.20 0.85
CA GLY A 57 -10.51 -8.54 1.66
C GLY A 57 -9.88 -7.40 2.47
N GLU A 58 -9.99 -7.46 3.79
CA GLU A 58 -9.47 -6.45 4.72
C GLU A 58 -8.12 -6.85 5.33
N ARG A 59 -7.37 -7.73 4.67
CA ARG A 59 -6.09 -8.25 5.17
C ARG A 59 -4.98 -8.04 4.16
N ILE A 60 -3.85 -7.54 4.64
CA ILE A 60 -2.61 -7.42 3.87
C ILE A 60 -1.64 -8.49 4.40
N TYR A 61 -1.18 -9.37 3.54
CA TYR A 61 -0.26 -10.46 3.88
C TYR A 61 1.15 -10.12 3.40
N MET A 62 2.03 -9.73 4.32
CA MET A 62 3.39 -9.27 4.00
C MET A 62 4.46 -10.35 4.20
N LEU A 63 5.51 -10.34 3.37
CA LEU A 63 6.72 -11.14 3.59
C LEU A 63 7.41 -10.74 4.91
N LYS A 64 8.08 -11.71 5.55
CA LYS A 64 8.71 -11.52 6.88
C LYS A 64 9.64 -10.31 6.94
N ARG A 65 10.45 -10.07 5.91
CA ARG A 65 11.37 -8.92 5.84
C ARG A 65 10.63 -7.59 5.85
N SER A 66 9.60 -7.45 5.01
CA SER A 66 8.81 -6.23 4.93
C SER A 66 7.95 -6.03 6.18
N LEU A 67 7.44 -7.12 6.77
CA LEU A 67 6.71 -7.03 8.04
C LEU A 67 7.63 -6.56 9.16
N ARG A 68 8.87 -7.08 9.25
CA ARG A 68 9.87 -6.61 10.22
C ARG A 68 10.13 -5.10 10.08
N GLY A 69 10.27 -4.61 8.85
CA GLY A 69 10.44 -3.18 8.59
C GLY A 69 9.28 -2.32 9.12
N ALA A 70 8.07 -2.86 9.23
CA ALA A 70 6.94 -2.13 9.79
C ALA A 70 7.00 -1.96 11.32
N TYR A 71 7.79 -2.79 12.00
CA TYR A 71 7.97 -2.80 13.46
C TYR A 71 9.33 -2.27 13.92
N THR A 72 10.21 -1.87 13.01
CA THR A 72 11.55 -1.38 13.37
C THR A 72 11.59 0.14 13.38
N ASP A 73 12.58 0.68 14.09
CA ASP A 73 12.94 2.10 14.09
C ASP A 73 14.06 2.40 13.08
N GLU A 74 14.60 1.37 12.40
CA GLU A 74 15.56 1.57 11.31
C GLU A 74 14.92 2.29 10.11
N ALA A 75 15.40 3.51 9.83
CA ALA A 75 14.81 4.40 8.84
C ALA A 75 14.65 3.77 7.46
N THR A 76 15.64 3.03 6.98
CA THR A 76 15.60 2.44 5.63
C THR A 76 14.58 1.31 5.52
N GLU A 77 14.52 0.40 6.52
CA GLU A 77 13.55 -0.69 6.53
C GLU A 77 12.13 -0.17 6.75
N GLN A 78 11.94 0.76 7.68
CA GLN A 78 10.66 1.40 7.97
C GLN A 78 10.12 2.15 6.75
N HIS A 79 10.97 2.92 6.07
CA HIS A 79 10.58 3.62 4.84
C HIS A 79 10.19 2.65 3.71
N ALA A 80 10.96 1.57 3.50
CA ALA A 80 10.62 0.56 2.49
C ALA A 80 9.27 -0.10 2.78
N SER A 81 8.98 -0.41 4.05
CA SER A 81 7.70 -0.99 4.47
C SER A 81 6.55 0.00 4.34
N LEU A 82 6.77 1.28 4.62
CA LEU A 82 5.76 2.33 4.43
C LEU A 82 5.38 2.48 2.95
N LEU A 83 6.36 2.50 2.05
CA LEU A 83 6.10 2.56 0.61
C LEU A 83 5.37 1.31 0.10
N LEU A 84 5.71 0.14 0.62
CA LEU A 84 4.97 -1.09 0.31
C LEU A 84 3.52 -0.99 0.81
N LEU A 85 3.30 -0.59 2.07
CA LEU A 85 1.96 -0.40 2.61
C LEU A 85 1.14 0.60 1.79
N ALA A 86 1.76 1.70 1.33
CA ALA A 86 1.11 2.70 0.49
C ALA A 86 0.62 2.16 -0.86
N HIS A 87 1.30 1.13 -1.39
CA HIS A 87 0.84 0.38 -2.56
C HIS A 87 -0.27 -0.61 -2.17
N GLU A 88 -0.06 -1.44 -1.15
CA GLU A 88 -1.01 -2.49 -0.77
C GLU A 88 -2.37 -1.94 -0.36
N VAL A 89 -2.43 -0.82 0.37
CA VAL A 89 -3.72 -0.20 0.72
C VAL A 89 -4.51 0.27 -0.50
N GLY A 90 -3.83 0.56 -1.62
CA GLY A 90 -4.46 0.86 -2.91
C GLY A 90 -5.24 -0.32 -3.50
N HIS A 91 -4.98 -1.56 -3.05
CA HIS A 91 -5.79 -2.72 -3.43
C HIS A 91 -7.07 -2.89 -2.58
N LEU A 92 -7.19 -2.23 -1.43
CA LEU A 92 -8.36 -2.39 -0.54
C LEU A 92 -9.69 -2.01 -1.21
N PRO A 93 -9.81 -0.87 -1.94
CA PRO A 93 -11.04 -0.54 -2.68
C PRO A 93 -11.37 -1.58 -3.75
N GLN A 94 -10.36 -2.19 -4.37
CA GLN A 94 -10.53 -3.22 -5.39
C GLN A 94 -11.10 -4.51 -4.78
N ALA A 95 -10.59 -4.90 -3.61
CA ALA A 95 -11.09 -6.02 -2.83
C ALA A 95 -12.51 -5.75 -2.33
N ALA A 96 -12.78 -4.55 -1.81
CA ALA A 96 -14.10 -4.14 -1.32
C ALA A 96 -15.17 -4.15 -2.44
N ARG A 97 -14.86 -3.62 -3.63
CA ARG A 97 -15.74 -3.67 -4.81
C ARG A 97 -16.11 -5.10 -5.24
N SER A 98 -15.26 -6.07 -4.93
CA SER A 98 -15.52 -7.48 -5.24
C SER A 98 -16.36 -8.17 -4.16
N GLY A 99 -16.56 -7.54 -2.99
CA GLY A 99 -17.29 -8.06 -1.84
C GLY A 99 -16.40 -8.80 -0.84
N LEU A 100 -16.73 -8.70 0.45
CA LEU A 100 -15.94 -9.27 1.55
C LEU A 100 -16.29 -10.74 1.89
N THR A 101 -17.34 -11.27 1.26
CA THR A 101 -17.74 -12.68 1.37
C THR A 101 -16.71 -13.61 0.70
N PHE A 102 -16.80 -14.92 0.95
CA PHE A 102 -15.94 -15.90 0.28
C PHE A 102 -16.03 -15.82 -1.25
N SER A 103 -17.25 -15.75 -1.79
CA SER A 103 -17.48 -15.58 -3.23
C SER A 103 -16.92 -14.26 -3.76
N GLY A 104 -17.01 -13.19 -2.98
CA GLY A 104 -16.43 -11.90 -3.35
C GLY A 104 -14.91 -11.91 -3.43
N LYS A 105 -14.25 -12.54 -2.45
CA LYS A 105 -12.81 -12.78 -2.44
C LYS A 105 -12.36 -13.61 -3.64
N LEU A 106 -13.12 -14.66 -3.99
CA LEU A 106 -12.82 -15.48 -5.18
C LEU A 106 -12.95 -14.65 -6.47
N ARG A 107 -13.99 -13.82 -6.61
CA ARG A 107 -14.14 -12.92 -7.76
C ARG A 107 -12.98 -11.94 -7.89
N TYR A 108 -12.51 -11.38 -6.76
CA TYR A 108 -11.34 -10.49 -6.75
C TYR A 108 -10.10 -11.19 -7.31
N VAL A 109 -9.78 -12.39 -6.78
CA VAL A 109 -8.63 -13.18 -7.23
C VAL A 109 -8.74 -13.52 -8.72
N LEU A 110 -9.89 -14.01 -9.18
CA LEU A 110 -10.09 -14.36 -10.58
C LEU A 110 -9.97 -13.14 -11.50
N ARG A 111 -10.48 -11.98 -11.07
CA ARG A 111 -10.32 -10.72 -11.81
C ARG A 111 -8.86 -10.30 -11.90
N ALA A 112 -8.12 -10.38 -10.79
CA ALA A 112 -6.69 -10.08 -10.77
C ALA A 112 -5.91 -11.01 -11.70
N ALA A 113 -6.14 -12.33 -11.60
CA ALA A 113 -5.54 -13.34 -12.48
C ALA A 113 -5.82 -13.05 -13.97
N ARG A 114 -7.06 -12.70 -14.31
CA ARG A 114 -7.43 -12.30 -15.67
C ARG A 114 -6.62 -11.09 -16.14
N GLN A 115 -6.50 -10.05 -15.31
CA GLN A 115 -5.75 -8.84 -15.68
C GLN A 115 -4.26 -9.11 -15.88
N TYR A 116 -3.63 -9.91 -15.01
CA TYR A 116 -2.23 -10.29 -15.20
C TYR A 116 -2.03 -11.11 -16.47
N MET A 117 -2.94 -12.04 -16.79
CA MET A 117 -2.85 -12.83 -18.03
C MET A 117 -2.92 -11.95 -19.27
N TRP A 118 -3.88 -11.02 -19.33
CA TRP A 118 -3.98 -10.05 -20.43
C TRP A 118 -2.75 -9.14 -20.52
N SER A 119 -2.24 -8.69 -19.38
CA SER A 119 -1.03 -7.87 -19.32
C SER A 119 0.21 -8.66 -19.76
N ALA A 120 0.31 -9.95 -19.43
CA ALA A 120 1.38 -10.83 -19.89
C ALA A 120 1.41 -10.99 -21.40
N LEU A 121 0.24 -11.11 -22.03
CA LEU A 121 0.12 -11.17 -23.48
C LEU A 121 0.59 -9.88 -24.17
N ARG A 122 0.39 -8.71 -23.55
CA ARG A 122 0.73 -7.40 -24.14
C ARG A 122 2.13 -6.87 -23.78
N HIS A 123 2.61 -7.16 -22.58
CA HIS A 123 3.77 -6.51 -21.98
C HIS A 123 4.87 -7.50 -21.54
N GLY A 124 4.65 -8.81 -21.71
CA GLY A 124 5.64 -9.85 -21.43
C GLY A 124 6.19 -9.76 -20.01
N ARG A 125 7.48 -9.42 -19.88
CA ARG A 125 8.18 -9.34 -18.58
C ARG A 125 7.67 -8.22 -17.66
N ARG A 126 6.96 -7.22 -18.20
CA ARG A 126 6.35 -6.11 -17.44
C ARG A 126 4.87 -6.36 -17.11
N ALA A 127 4.39 -7.59 -17.27
CA ALA A 127 2.98 -7.97 -17.06
C ALA A 127 2.42 -7.51 -15.71
N HIS A 128 3.20 -7.70 -14.65
CA HIS A 128 2.80 -7.32 -13.31
C HIS A 128 2.60 -5.80 -13.25
N ASP A 129 3.67 -5.03 -13.45
CA ASP A 129 3.68 -3.58 -13.24
C ASP A 129 2.74 -2.80 -14.18
N MET A 130 2.37 -3.37 -15.33
CA MET A 130 1.47 -2.75 -16.30
C MET A 130 0.01 -3.21 -16.16
N ALA A 131 -0.29 -4.14 -15.24
CA ALA A 131 -1.66 -4.59 -15.04
C ALA A 131 -2.51 -3.44 -14.46
N PRO A 132 -3.75 -3.22 -14.94
CA PRO A 132 -4.56 -2.09 -14.48
C PRO A 132 -4.77 -2.04 -12.95
N LEU A 133 -4.86 -3.20 -12.28
CA LEU A 133 -4.96 -3.23 -10.81
C LEU A 133 -3.70 -2.71 -10.11
N GLU A 134 -2.53 -2.95 -10.69
CA GLU A 134 -1.23 -2.57 -10.11
C GLU A 134 -1.02 -1.07 -10.28
N LEU A 135 -1.39 -0.53 -11.46
CA LEU A 135 -1.38 0.91 -11.71
C LEU A 135 -2.36 1.66 -10.78
N GLU A 136 -3.56 1.13 -10.57
CA GLU A 136 -4.51 1.75 -9.63
C GLU A 136 -3.95 1.74 -8.18
N ALA A 137 -3.30 0.65 -7.77
CA ALA A 137 -2.77 0.51 -6.41
C ALA A 137 -1.46 1.31 -6.19
N ASP A 138 -0.67 1.51 -7.23
CA ASP A 138 0.63 2.18 -7.16
C ASP A 138 0.54 3.70 -6.99
N GLU A 139 -0.62 4.33 -7.20
CA GLU A 139 -0.80 5.78 -7.01
C GLU A 139 -0.27 6.24 -5.63
N GLY A 140 -0.66 5.57 -4.55
CA GLY A 140 -0.26 5.94 -3.19
C GLY A 140 1.25 5.84 -2.96
N ARG A 141 1.87 4.75 -3.41
CA ARG A 141 3.32 4.54 -3.31
C ARG A 141 4.09 5.57 -4.13
N TRP A 142 3.67 5.81 -5.37
CA TRP A 142 4.30 6.78 -6.24
C TRP A 142 4.23 8.19 -5.65
N VAL A 143 3.03 8.63 -5.23
CA VAL A 143 2.81 9.95 -4.62
C VAL A 143 3.64 10.11 -3.35
N LEU A 144 3.60 9.12 -2.45
CA LEU A 144 4.37 9.16 -1.21
C LEU A 144 5.88 9.23 -1.48
N SER A 145 6.39 8.42 -2.41
CA SER A 145 7.82 8.42 -2.77
C SER A 145 8.31 9.76 -3.31
N ARG A 146 7.44 10.52 -3.99
CA ARG A 146 7.74 11.87 -4.52
C ARG A 146 7.59 12.97 -3.47
N LEU A 147 6.75 12.77 -2.47
CA LEU A 147 6.61 13.65 -1.32
C LEU A 147 7.80 13.55 -0.35
N ILE A 148 8.36 12.34 -0.16
CA ILE A 148 9.48 12.09 0.79
C ILE A 148 10.81 11.79 0.10
N GLY A 149 10.89 12.13 -1.19
CA GLY A 149 12.06 11.89 -2.04
C GLY A 149 13.29 12.64 -1.55
N GLU A 150 13.09 13.76 -0.87
CA GLU A 150 14.15 14.62 -0.32
C GLU A 150 14.52 14.19 1.11
N ALA A 151 15.82 14.26 1.43
CA ALA A 151 16.36 13.86 2.73
C ALA A 151 15.68 14.52 3.96
N PRO A 152 15.42 15.85 3.98
CA PRO A 152 14.76 16.48 5.13
C PRO A 152 13.32 15.99 5.32
N ASP A 153 12.54 15.87 4.24
CA ASP A 153 11.15 15.41 4.31
C ASP A 153 11.03 13.99 4.89
N ARG A 154 11.98 13.11 4.52
CA ARG A 154 12.02 11.73 5.02
C ARG A 154 12.33 11.67 6.51
N ALA A 155 13.29 12.48 6.98
CA ALA A 155 13.67 12.52 8.39
C ALA A 155 12.54 13.11 9.26
N GLU A 156 11.93 14.19 8.79
CA GLU A 156 10.78 14.84 9.45
C GLU A 156 9.60 13.88 9.58
N LEU A 157 9.21 13.20 8.49
CA LEU A 157 8.10 12.25 8.53
C LEU A 157 8.41 11.05 9.43
N LYS A 158 9.67 10.59 9.46
CA LYS A 158 10.09 9.51 10.35
C LYS A 158 9.88 9.91 11.82
N ALA A 159 10.31 11.11 12.21
CA ALA A 159 10.14 11.61 13.57
C ALA A 159 8.65 11.65 13.95
N ILE A 160 7.79 12.18 13.08
CA ILE A 160 6.33 12.21 13.26
C ILE A 160 5.76 10.81 13.49
N ILE A 161 6.20 9.81 12.71
CA ILE A 161 5.76 8.42 12.82
C ILE A 161 6.25 7.76 14.12
N ASP A 162 7.50 8.00 14.50
CA ASP A 162 8.08 7.38 15.69
C ASP A 162 7.45 7.91 16.98
N THR A 163 7.02 9.18 16.99
CA THR A 163 6.35 9.80 18.15
C THR A 163 4.81 9.76 18.08
N ASP A 164 4.23 9.12 17.07
CA ASP A 164 2.78 9.11 16.78
C ASP A 164 2.15 10.53 16.82
N ASP A 165 2.88 11.52 16.29
CA ASP A 165 2.49 12.94 16.34
C ASP A 165 1.45 13.30 15.27
N MET A 166 0.18 13.11 15.62
CA MET A 166 -0.94 13.46 14.73
C MET A 166 -0.96 14.96 14.39
N THR A 167 -0.63 15.85 15.33
CA THR A 167 -0.64 17.31 15.10
C THR A 167 0.45 17.68 14.10
N GLY A 168 1.66 17.16 14.31
CA GLY A 168 2.78 17.30 13.38
C GLY A 168 2.46 16.75 11.99
N LEU A 169 1.83 15.57 11.89
CA LEU A 169 1.39 15.02 10.61
C LEU A 169 0.40 15.94 9.89
N LEU A 170 -0.59 16.48 10.60
CA LEU A 170 -1.58 17.36 9.98
C LEU A 170 -0.94 18.66 9.49
N GLY A 171 0.00 19.23 10.25
CA GLY A 171 0.79 20.39 9.82
C GLY A 171 1.65 20.07 8.59
N TRP A 172 2.34 18.92 8.62
CA TRP A 172 3.19 18.43 7.54
C TRP A 172 2.42 18.23 6.23
N LEU A 173 1.23 17.62 6.32
CA LEU A 173 0.32 17.43 5.19
C LEU A 173 -0.26 18.75 4.69
N SER A 174 -0.66 19.64 5.61
CA SER A 174 -1.20 20.96 5.27
C SER A 174 -0.20 21.76 4.43
N ALA A 175 1.06 21.81 4.87
CA ALA A 175 2.16 22.48 4.16
C ALA A 175 2.45 21.90 2.77
N ARG A 176 2.02 20.66 2.50
CA ARG A 176 2.28 19.94 1.24
C ARG A 176 1.00 19.67 0.43
N THR A 177 -0.13 20.28 0.79
CA THR A 177 -1.44 20.01 0.18
C THR A 177 -1.43 20.24 -1.34
N GLU A 178 -0.86 21.36 -1.80
CA GLU A 178 -0.77 21.68 -3.23
C GLU A 178 0.11 20.66 -3.98
N ARG A 179 1.30 20.36 -3.45
CA ARG A 179 2.22 19.37 -4.03
C ARG A 179 1.58 17.98 -4.07
N LEU A 180 0.89 17.57 -3.01
CA LEU A 180 0.13 16.31 -2.94
C LEU A 180 -0.92 16.24 -4.05
N GLY A 181 -1.71 17.31 -4.23
CA GLY A 181 -2.71 17.40 -5.29
C GLY A 181 -2.10 17.31 -6.69
N ALA A 182 -1.03 18.04 -6.94
CA ALA A 182 -0.31 18.05 -8.22
C ALA A 182 0.26 16.66 -8.55
N LEU A 183 0.88 15.98 -7.57
CA LEU A 183 1.43 14.64 -7.75
C LEU A 183 0.34 13.61 -8.10
N LYS A 184 -0.82 13.65 -7.43
CA LYS A 184 -1.95 12.77 -7.77
C LYS A 184 -2.45 13.00 -9.20
N GLN A 185 -2.57 14.26 -9.61
CA GLN A 185 -2.98 14.60 -10.98
C GLN A 185 -1.95 14.11 -12.00
N GLN A 186 -0.66 14.35 -11.74
CA GLN A 186 0.44 13.89 -12.58
C GLN A 186 0.41 12.37 -12.74
N TYR A 187 0.24 11.61 -11.65
CA TYR A 187 0.16 10.15 -11.70
C TYR A 187 -0.96 9.68 -12.62
N ARG A 188 -2.17 10.22 -12.42
CA ARG A 188 -3.35 9.85 -13.21
C ARG A 188 -3.20 10.23 -14.69
N ALA A 189 -2.51 11.32 -14.99
CA ALA A 189 -2.25 11.74 -16.37
C ALA A 189 -1.28 10.80 -17.12
N MET A 190 -0.39 10.08 -16.43
CA MET A 190 0.53 9.12 -17.07
C MET A 190 -0.19 7.87 -17.60
N PHE A 191 -1.41 7.58 -17.13
CA PHE A 191 -2.13 6.33 -17.40
C PHE A 191 -3.58 6.55 -17.90
N ARG A 192 -3.92 7.78 -18.30
CA ARG A 192 -5.14 8.11 -19.06
C ARG A 192 -4.88 7.98 -20.54
#